data_AF-A0A6P8J2G6-F1
#
_entry.id   AF-A0A6P8J2G6-F1
#
_cell.length_a   1.000
_cell.length_b   1.000
_cell.length_c   1.000
_cell.angle_alpha   90.00
_cell.angle_beta   90.00
_cell.angle_gamma   90.00
#
_symmetry.space_group_name_H-M   'P 1'
#
loop_
_entity.id
_entity.type
_entity.pdbx_description
1 polymer ?
#
loop_
_entity_poly.entity_id
_entity_poly.type
_entity_poly.pdbx_seq_one_letter_code
_entity_poly.pdbx_strand_id
1 'polypeptide(L)'
;MPKRGRERWRDPAYTCRDCEAYYASYSQEERERRVQTSCRHRSEHRPAPRTPPGFWSIDFPTSPEILASGMMIDATNEPLPPLTEEQKRRRRMKRKRRLDFLETEKKKKEVKEKEKKEEKEKQEDI
;
A
#
# COMPACT_ATOMS: atom_id res chain seq x y z
N MET A 1 2.44 4.07 -4.38
CA MET A 1 2.28 2.62 -4.59
C MET A 1 1.28 2.39 -5.70
N PRO A 2 1.64 1.72 -6.80
CA PRO A 2 0.69 1.42 -7.86
C PRO A 2 -0.49 0.66 -7.26
N LYS A 3 -1.71 1.12 -7.55
CA LYS A 3 -2.94 0.41 -7.16
C LYS A 3 -2.84 -0.97 -7.78
N ARG A 4 -2.71 -2.01 -6.94
CA ARG A 4 -2.65 -3.42 -7.38
C ARG A 4 -3.83 -3.65 -8.33
N GLY A 5 -3.54 -3.79 -9.62
CA GLY A 5 -4.55 -3.87 -10.67
C GLY A 5 -5.43 -5.10 -10.47
N ARG A 6 -6.70 -5.00 -10.89
CA ARG A 6 -7.67 -6.11 -10.86
C ARG A 6 -7.24 -7.33 -11.67
N GLU A 7 -6.16 -7.22 -12.45
CA GLU A 7 -5.53 -8.30 -13.20
C GLU A 7 -5.14 -9.49 -12.34
N ARG A 8 -4.71 -9.26 -11.09
CA ARG A 8 -4.32 -10.36 -10.19
C ARG A 8 -5.44 -11.37 -9.91
N TRP A 9 -6.71 -10.97 -10.05
CA TRP A 9 -7.85 -11.86 -9.87
C TRP A 9 -8.12 -12.77 -11.07
N ARG A 10 -7.47 -12.52 -12.22
CA ARG A 10 -7.57 -13.37 -13.41
C ARG A 10 -6.59 -14.55 -13.37
N ASP A 11 -5.52 -14.45 -12.57
CA ASP A 11 -4.52 -15.50 -12.46
C ASP A 11 -5.06 -16.66 -11.62
N PRO A 12 -4.87 -17.93 -12.06
CA PRO A 12 -5.24 -19.07 -11.26
C PRO A 12 -4.53 -19.05 -9.90
N ALA A 13 -5.30 -19.33 -8.84
CA ALA A 13 -4.74 -19.47 -7.51
C ALA A 13 -4.06 -20.84 -7.34
N TYR A 14 -2.88 -20.84 -6.74
CA TYR A 14 -2.08 -22.05 -6.47
C TYR A 14 -2.09 -22.36 -4.97
N THR A 15 -2.22 -23.63 -4.62
CA THR A 15 -2.20 -24.13 -3.23
C THR A 15 -0.80 -24.62 -2.84
N CYS A 16 -0.38 -24.42 -1.58
CA CYS A 16 0.78 -25.15 -1.04
C CYS A 16 0.32 -26.51 -0.51
N ARG A 17 1.29 -27.35 -0.14
CA ARG A 17 1.06 -28.68 0.47
C ARG A 17 0.12 -28.64 1.68
N ASP A 18 0.29 -27.66 2.57
CA ASP A 18 -0.55 -27.56 3.78
C ASP A 18 -2.00 -27.23 3.43
N CYS A 19 -2.20 -26.40 2.41
CA CYS A 19 -3.54 -26.05 1.95
C CYS A 19 -4.19 -27.15 1.12
N GLU A 20 -3.41 -27.99 0.43
CA GLU A 20 -3.95 -29.20 -0.18
C GLU A 20 -4.53 -30.14 0.89
N ALA A 21 -3.85 -30.31 2.01
CA ALA A 21 -4.35 -31.10 3.14
C ALA A 21 -5.61 -30.49 3.77
N TYR A 22 -5.64 -29.16 3.98
CA TYR A 22 -6.82 -28.46 4.49
C TYR A 22 -8.03 -28.59 3.55
N TYR A 23 -7.80 -28.44 2.24
CA TYR A 23 -8.87 -28.48 1.25
C TYR A 23 -9.30 -29.91 0.85
N ALA A 24 -8.61 -30.95 1.29
CA ALA A 24 -8.93 -32.35 0.98
C ALA A 24 -10.29 -32.81 1.55
N SER A 25 -10.80 -32.12 2.58
CA SER A 25 -12.09 -32.43 3.20
C SER A 25 -13.30 -31.82 2.49
N TYR A 26 -13.08 -30.90 1.53
CA TYR A 26 -14.15 -30.21 0.81
C TYR A 26 -14.39 -30.81 -0.58
N SER A 27 -15.60 -30.61 -1.09
CA SER A 27 -15.94 -30.96 -2.48
C SER A 27 -15.12 -30.15 -3.48
N GLN A 28 -14.94 -30.66 -4.71
CA GLN A 28 -14.10 -30.03 -5.72
C GLN A 28 -14.58 -28.61 -6.08
N GLU A 29 -15.89 -28.40 -6.19
CA GLU A 29 -16.47 -27.09 -6.50
C GLU A 29 -16.25 -26.06 -5.39
N GLU A 30 -16.40 -26.47 -4.12
CA GLU A 30 -16.19 -25.59 -2.97
C GLU A 30 -14.70 -25.26 -2.80
N ARG A 31 -13.83 -26.23 -3.08
CA ARG A 31 -12.38 -26.06 -3.06
C ARG A 31 -11.94 -24.99 -4.07
N GLU A 32 -12.38 -25.06 -5.32
CA GLU A 32 -11.99 -24.11 -6.36
C GLU A 32 -12.45 -22.68 -6.03
N ARG A 33 -13.69 -22.51 -5.57
CA ARG A 33 -14.23 -21.20 -5.15
C ARG A 33 -13.45 -20.62 -3.97
N ARG A 34 -13.14 -21.44 -2.96
CA ARG A 34 -12.38 -21.01 -1.78
C ARG A 34 -10.92 -20.72 -2.10
N VAL A 35 -10.28 -21.50 -2.97
CA VAL A 35 -8.89 -21.27 -3.41
C VAL A 35 -8.76 -19.97 -4.21
N GLN A 36 -9.75 -19.63 -5.04
CA GLN A 36 -9.75 -18.37 -5.80
C GLN A 36 -10.04 -17.12 -4.93
N THR A 37 -10.85 -17.29 -3.88
CA THR A 37 -11.28 -16.16 -3.01
C THR A 37 -10.39 -15.96 -1.79
N SER A 38 -9.70 -17.00 -1.32
CA SER A 38 -8.84 -16.93 -0.12
C SER A 38 -7.50 -16.25 -0.41
N CYS A 39 -7.02 -15.50 0.57
CA CYS A 39 -5.66 -14.97 0.56
C CYS A 39 -4.68 -16.14 0.57
N ARG A 40 -3.80 -16.20 -0.45
CA ARG A 40 -2.66 -17.13 -0.51
C ARG A 40 -1.94 -17.12 0.85
N HIS A 41 -1.98 -18.25 1.55
CA HIS A 41 -1.23 -18.52 2.78
C HIS A 41 0.24 -18.16 2.55
N ARG A 42 0.78 -17.33 3.43
CA ARG A 42 2.24 -17.21 3.53
C ARG A 42 2.68 -18.47 4.24
N SER A 43 3.49 -19.29 3.58
CA SER A 43 4.11 -20.46 4.21
C SER A 43 4.69 -20.03 5.56
N GLU A 44 4.13 -20.55 6.63
CA GLU A 44 4.60 -20.30 7.98
C GLU A 44 5.96 -20.98 8.07
N HIS A 45 7.03 -20.18 8.03
CA HIS A 45 8.42 -20.62 8.09
C HIS A 45 8.88 -21.52 6.93
N ARG A 46 9.20 -20.92 5.77
CA ARG A 46 10.33 -21.48 5.00
C ARG A 46 11.55 -21.46 5.95
N PRO A 47 12.19 -22.58 6.27
CA PRO A 47 13.44 -22.54 7.03
C PRO A 47 14.40 -21.65 6.27
N ALA A 48 15.06 -20.73 6.99
CA ALA A 48 15.98 -19.79 6.38
C ALA A 48 17.02 -20.57 5.55
N PRO A 49 17.07 -20.38 4.22
CA PRO A 49 17.91 -21.22 3.38
C PRO A 49 19.37 -20.88 3.66
N ARG A 50 20.11 -21.81 4.32
CA ARG A 50 21.58 -21.73 4.55
C ARG A 50 22.07 -20.31 4.83
N THR A 51 21.34 -19.54 5.63
CA THR A 51 21.72 -18.15 5.86
C THR A 51 22.88 -18.16 6.87
N PRO A 52 24.03 -17.53 6.55
CA PRO A 52 25.16 -17.47 7.46
C PRO A 52 24.76 -16.86 8.82
N PRO A 53 25.50 -17.18 9.90
CA PRO A 53 25.31 -16.53 11.20
C PRO A 53 25.32 -15.00 11.02
N GLY A 54 24.30 -14.31 11.53
CA GLY A 54 24.17 -12.85 11.42
C GLY A 54 23.45 -12.31 10.18
N PHE A 55 23.02 -13.15 9.22
CA PHE A 55 22.30 -12.64 8.03
C PHE A 55 20.92 -12.03 8.38
N TRP A 56 20.29 -12.52 9.45
CA TRP A 56 18.99 -12.03 9.95
C TRP A 56 19.09 -11.20 11.22
N SER A 57 20.29 -10.84 11.68
CA SER A 57 20.41 -9.93 12.83
C SER A 57 19.88 -8.57 12.42
N ILE A 58 18.81 -8.12 13.08
CA ILE A 58 18.20 -6.79 12.92
C ILE A 58 18.96 -5.79 13.83
N ASP A 59 20.26 -6.02 14.01
CA ASP A 59 21.11 -5.09 14.73
C ASP A 59 21.59 -4.08 13.70
N PHE A 60 21.02 -2.88 13.80
CA PHE A 60 21.56 -1.72 13.10
C PHE A 60 23.02 -1.58 13.52
N PRO A 61 23.98 -1.62 12.58
CA PRO A 61 25.38 -1.58 12.97
C PRO A 61 25.67 -0.28 13.71
N THR A 62 25.92 -0.39 15.01
CA THR A 62 26.54 0.63 15.88
C THR A 62 28.04 0.76 15.58
N SER A 63 28.47 0.36 14.38
CA SER A 63 29.84 0.60 13.94
C SER A 63 30.06 2.13 13.91
N PRO A 64 31.13 2.62 14.54
CA PRO A 64 31.50 4.04 14.51
C PRO A 64 31.54 4.62 13.08
N GLU A 65 31.87 3.78 12.10
CA GLU A 65 31.95 4.15 10.68
C GLU A 65 30.59 4.51 10.07
N ILE A 66 29.50 3.87 10.53
CA ILE A 66 28.15 4.12 10.00
C ILE A 66 27.51 5.34 10.66
N LEU A 67 27.80 5.59 11.94
CA LEU A 67 27.48 6.86 12.60
C LEU A 67 28.22 8.03 11.92
N ALA A 68 29.52 7.87 11.63
CA ALA A 68 30.32 8.87 10.93
C ALA A 68 29.82 9.18 9.51
N SER A 69 29.15 8.22 8.85
CA SER A 69 28.55 8.41 7.52
C SER A 69 27.27 9.26 7.52
N GLY A 70 26.69 9.55 8.69
CA GLY A 70 25.46 10.35 8.84
C GLY A 70 24.18 9.65 8.37
N MET A 71 24.24 8.34 8.06
CA MET A 71 23.07 7.55 7.66
C MET A 71 22.19 7.11 8.85
N MET A 72 22.65 7.30 10.08
CA MET A 72 21.91 7.05 11.31
C MET A 72 21.90 8.30 12.19
N ILE A 73 20.77 8.53 12.87
CA ILE A 73 20.66 9.56 13.91
C ILE A 73 21.08 8.88 15.20
N ASP A 74 22.10 9.40 15.87
CA ASP A 74 22.51 8.90 17.18
C ASP A 74 21.31 8.93 18.14
N ALA A 75 21.18 7.91 18.99
CA ALA A 75 20.12 7.81 19.99
C ALA A 75 20.20 8.92 21.07
N THR A 76 21.24 9.76 21.02
CA THR A 76 21.24 11.06 21.67
C THR A 76 20.09 11.85 21.09
N ASN A 77 19.08 12.19 21.91
CA ASN A 77 17.92 13.00 21.58
C ASN A 77 18.30 14.40 21.04
N GLU A 78 19.03 14.50 19.94
CA GLU A 78 19.34 15.76 19.28
C GLU A 78 18.15 16.07 18.39
N PRO A 79 17.34 17.09 18.74
CA PRO A 79 16.19 17.44 17.94
C PRO A 79 16.68 17.84 16.56
N LEU A 80 16.04 17.27 15.53
CA LEU A 80 16.33 17.62 14.14
C LEU A 80 16.40 19.15 13.98
N PRO A 81 17.38 19.67 13.23
CA PRO A 81 17.53 21.10 13.06
C PRO A 81 16.22 21.70 12.49
N PRO A 82 15.85 22.92 12.93
CA PRO A 82 14.64 23.56 12.45
C PRO A 82 14.69 23.70 10.93
N LEU A 83 13.55 23.50 10.28
CA LEU A 83 13.43 23.61 8.82
C LEU A 83 13.88 25.00 8.35
N THR A 84 14.61 25.05 7.24
CA THR A 84 14.96 26.31 6.59
C THR A 84 13.71 27.02 6.07
N GLU A 85 13.76 28.34 5.90
CA GLU A 85 12.63 29.10 5.34
C GLU A 85 12.24 28.62 3.94
N GLU A 86 13.20 28.17 3.13
CA GLU A 86 12.90 27.56 1.83
C GLU A 86 12.13 26.24 1.98
N GLN A 87 12.52 25.37 2.91
CA GLN A 87 11.83 24.12 3.19
C GLN A 87 10.41 24.38 3.72
N LYS A 88 10.22 25.35 4.62
CA LYS A 88 8.89 25.78 5.09
C LYS A 88 8.04 26.30 3.93
N ARG A 89 8.61 27.13 3.04
CA ARG A 89 7.94 27.63 1.82
C ARG A 89 7.51 26.50 0.90
N ARG A 90 8.41 25.54 0.60
CA ARG A 90 8.11 24.36 -0.21
C ARG A 90 6.96 23.53 0.40
N ARG A 91 6.93 23.33 1.72
CA ARG A 91 5.85 22.63 2.42
C ARG A 91 4.51 23.38 2.30
N ARG A 92 4.51 24.71 2.50
CA ARG A 92 3.30 25.55 2.32
C ARG A 92 2.76 25.45 0.89
N MET A 93 3.63 25.55 -0.11
CA MET A 93 3.25 25.43 -1.53
C MET A 93 2.66 24.05 -1.87
N LYS A 94 3.28 22.96 -1.38
CA LYS A 94 2.73 21.61 -1.55
C LYS A 94 1.35 21.45 -0.90
N ARG A 95 1.15 22.02 0.30
CA ARG A 95 -0.15 22.01 0.99
C ARG A 95 -1.20 22.78 0.19
N LYS A 96 -0.88 23.99 -0.28
CA LYS A 96 -1.77 24.81 -1.11
C LYS A 96 -2.20 24.06 -2.37
N ARG A 97 -1.23 23.54 -3.15
CA ARG A 97 -1.52 22.74 -4.35
C ARG A 97 -2.46 21.56 -4.10
N ARG A 98 -2.32 20.87 -2.95
CA ARG A 98 -3.22 19.78 -2.57
C ARG A 98 -4.64 20.28 -2.31
N LEU A 99 -4.79 21.42 -1.63
CA LEU A 99 -6.11 22.01 -1.35
C LEU A 99 -6.78 22.47 -2.65
N ASP A 100 -6.05 23.19 -3.51
CA ASP A 100 -6.53 23.63 -4.81
C ASP A 100 -7.01 22.44 -5.65
N PHE A 101 -6.25 21.32 -5.66
CA PHE A 101 -6.66 20.09 -6.34
C PHE A 101 -7.98 19.53 -5.79
N LEU A 102 -8.12 19.43 -4.46
CA LEU A 102 -9.35 18.93 -3.84
C LEU A 102 -10.56 19.83 -4.14
N GLU A 103 -10.35 21.13 -4.20
CA GLU A 103 -11.39 22.10 -4.56
C GLU A 103 -11.83 21.93 -6.03
N THR A 104 -10.87 21.79 -6.96
CA THR A 104 -11.21 21.53 -8.37
C THR A 104 -11.98 20.23 -8.55
N GLU A 105 -11.63 19.16 -7.81
CA GLU A 105 -12.32 17.88 -7.87
C GLU A 105 -13.73 17.96 -7.27
N LYS A 106 -13.93 18.74 -6.19
CA LYS A 106 -15.27 19.01 -5.66
C LYS A 106 -16.13 19.75 -6.68
N LYS A 107 -15.61 20.82 -7.28
CA LYS A 107 -16.33 21.61 -8.29
C LYS A 107 -16.73 20.77 -9.50
N LYS A 108 -15.84 19.90 -9.99
CA LYS A 108 -16.16 18.95 -11.08
C LYS A 108 -17.29 17.99 -10.71
N LYS A 109 -17.32 17.49 -9.47
CA LYS A 109 -18.39 16.60 -9.00
C LYS A 109 -19.73 17.34 -8.93
N GLU A 110 -19.74 18.57 -8.41
CA GLU A 110 -20.94 19.40 -8.34
C GLU A 110 -21.49 19.72 -9.74
N VAL A 111 -20.63 20.08 -10.70
CA VAL A 111 -21.04 20.31 -12.09
C VAL A 111 -21.65 19.05 -12.69
N LYS A 112 -20.99 17.90 -12.54
CA LYS A 112 -21.49 16.61 -13.04
C LYS A 112 -22.82 16.21 -12.39
N GLU A 113 -23.01 16.53 -11.11
CA GLU A 113 -24.28 16.26 -10.42
C GLU A 113 -25.40 17.18 -10.93
N LYS A 114 -25.10 18.45 -11.22
CA LYS A 114 -26.04 19.39 -11.84
C LYS A 114 -26.44 18.95 -13.24
N GLU A 115 -25.48 18.63 -14.10
CA GLU A 115 -25.73 18.10 -15.45
C GLU A 115 -26.61 16.85 -15.41
N LYS A 116 -26.34 15.93 -14.48
CA LYS A 116 -27.15 14.72 -14.31
C LYS A 116 -28.58 15.02 -13.83
N LYS A 117 -28.78 16.05 -13.00
CA LYS A 117 -30.11 16.48 -12.56
C LYS A 117 -30.89 17.11 -13.71
N GLU A 118 -30.26 18.00 -14.48
CA GLU A 118 -30.86 18.63 -15.67
C GLU A 118 -31.23 17.60 -16.75
N GLU A 119 -30.42 16.57 -16.96
CA GLU A 119 -30.71 15.49 -17.92
C GLU A 119 -31.88 14.61 -17.45
N LYS A 120 -32.02 14.39 -16.13
CA LYS A 120 -33.13 13.63 -15.56
C LYS A 120 -34.46 14.41 -15.65
N GLU A 121 -34.42 15.71 -15.41
CA GLU A 121 -35.60 16.59 -15.52
C GLU A 121 -36.11 16.66 -16.97
N LYS A 122 -35.20 16.75 -17.96
CA LYS A 122 -35.55 16.71 -19.39
C LYS A 122 -36.11 15.35 -19.87
N GLN A 123 -35.84 14.26 -19.16
CA GLN A 123 -36.39 12.93 -19.48
C GLN A 123 -37.78 12.69 -18.87
N GLU A 124 -38.19 13.49 -17.88
CA GLU A 124 -39.50 13.37 -17.20
C GLU A 124 -40.58 14.25 -17.85
N ASP A 125 -40.21 15.17 -18.75
CA ASP A 125 -41.11 16.09 -19.48
C ASP A 125 -41.52 15.61 -20.91
N ILE A 126 -41.22 14.35 -21.28
CA ILE A 126 -41.61 13.70 -22.55
C ILE A 126 -42.55 12.53 -22.24
#